data_AF-A0AAQ4PMX4-F1
#
_entry.id   AF-A0AAQ4PMX4-F1
#
_cell.length_a   1.000
_cell.length_b   1.000
_cell.length_c   1.000
_cell.angle_alpha   90.00
_cell.angle_beta   90.00
_cell.angle_gamma   90.00
#
_symmetry.space_group_name_H-M   'P 1'
#
loop_
_entity.id
_entity.type
_entity.pdbx_description
1 polymer ?
#
loop_
_entity_poly.entity_id
_entity_poly.type
_entity_poly.pdbx_seq_one_letter_code
_entity_poly.pdbx_strand_id
1 'polypeptide(L)'
;MSRTPRDPCAAGRDMRTAWVVTLSALLCARTAGGSPLVSHAGVFLERYGYLHQDNHIHSADEMQSAICEFQWLSQLPVTGELDSVTLKQMAEPRCGVSDEGSQHIWKWRVNAIFTGKSAALRRRKRAGTQDVAPNSAFEGAGRHLPPSTRCCGTTRQI
;
A
#
# COMPACT_ATOMS: atom_id res chain seq x y z
N MET A 1 -21.05 -69.77 7.15
CA MET A 1 -20.04 -68.70 7.31
C MET A 1 -19.31 -68.55 5.99
N SER A 2 -19.52 -67.45 5.27
CA SER A 2 -18.65 -67.02 4.16
C SER A 2 -19.10 -65.63 3.70
N ARG A 3 -18.58 -64.59 4.37
CA ARG A 3 -18.63 -63.21 3.87
C ARG A 3 -17.49 -63.07 2.85
N THR A 4 -17.82 -62.72 1.62
CA THR A 4 -16.84 -62.33 0.60
C THR A 4 -16.44 -60.86 0.76
N PRO A 5 -15.26 -60.45 0.28
CA PRO A 5 -14.70 -59.12 0.50
C PRO A 5 -15.38 -58.08 -0.39
N ARG A 6 -15.51 -56.85 0.13
CA ARG A 6 -15.76 -55.66 -0.67
C ARG A 6 -14.41 -55.17 -1.16
N ASP A 7 -14.13 -55.35 -2.44
CA ASP A 7 -13.06 -54.60 -3.10
C ASP A 7 -13.61 -53.38 -3.84
N PRO A 8 -12.83 -52.28 -3.91
CA PRO A 8 -13.31 -50.96 -4.25
C PRO A 8 -13.12 -50.70 -5.74
N CYS A 9 -14.21 -50.60 -6.49
CA CYS A 9 -14.14 -50.19 -7.90
C CYS A 9 -14.25 -48.67 -8.01
N ALA A 10 -13.06 -48.07 -8.08
CA ALA A 10 -12.68 -46.88 -8.82
C ALA A 10 -13.85 -46.13 -9.49
N ALA A 11 -14.09 -44.93 -8.95
CA ALA A 11 -14.94 -43.90 -9.54
C ALA A 11 -14.61 -43.72 -11.03
N GLY A 12 -15.64 -43.88 -11.86
CA GLY A 12 -15.60 -43.46 -13.27
C GLY A 12 -15.22 -41.99 -13.32
N ARG A 13 -14.02 -41.69 -13.83
CA ARG A 13 -13.63 -40.32 -14.15
C ARG A 13 -14.41 -39.92 -15.40
N ASP A 14 -15.58 -39.33 -15.19
CA ASP A 14 -16.37 -38.77 -16.27
C ASP A 14 -15.47 -37.82 -17.07
N MET A 15 -15.38 -38.01 -18.38
CA MET A 15 -14.53 -37.17 -19.23
C MET A 15 -14.87 -35.68 -19.06
N ARG A 16 -16.13 -35.37 -18.72
CA ARG A 16 -16.58 -34.03 -18.34
C ARG A 16 -15.95 -33.54 -17.03
N THR A 17 -15.83 -34.38 -16.00
CA THR A 17 -15.07 -34.05 -14.78
C THR A 17 -13.59 -33.88 -15.06
N ALA A 18 -13.01 -34.63 -16.00
CA ALA A 18 -11.63 -34.41 -16.45
C ALA A 18 -11.47 -33.05 -17.15
N TRP A 19 -12.41 -32.64 -18.00
CA TRP A 19 -12.42 -31.30 -18.61
C TRP A 19 -12.66 -30.19 -17.59
N VAL A 20 -13.54 -30.39 -16.61
CA VAL A 20 -13.79 -29.42 -15.54
C VAL A 20 -12.56 -29.26 -14.65
N VAL A 21 -11.88 -30.36 -14.27
CA VAL A 21 -10.67 -30.31 -13.46
C VAL A 21 -9.49 -29.72 -14.23
N THR A 22 -9.38 -29.99 -15.54
CA THR A 22 -8.33 -29.37 -16.37
C THR A 22 -8.58 -27.88 -16.62
N LEU A 23 -9.83 -27.47 -16.86
CA LEU A 23 -10.20 -26.04 -16.95
C LEU A 23 -10.02 -25.32 -15.63
N SER A 24 -10.41 -25.92 -14.50
CA SER A 24 -10.23 -25.32 -13.18
C SER A 24 -8.75 -25.22 -12.82
N ALA A 25 -7.94 -26.24 -13.13
CA ALA A 25 -6.49 -26.19 -12.96
C ALA A 25 -5.83 -25.13 -13.84
N LEU A 26 -6.27 -24.99 -15.10
CA LEU A 26 -5.78 -23.96 -16.01
C LEU A 26 -6.19 -22.54 -15.55
N LEU A 27 -7.37 -22.40 -14.95
CA LEU A 27 -7.83 -21.15 -14.33
C LEU A 27 -7.04 -20.83 -13.06
N CYS A 28 -6.74 -21.82 -12.21
CA CYS A 28 -5.90 -21.65 -11.03
C CYS A 28 -4.44 -21.31 -11.39
N ALA A 29 -3.90 -21.86 -12.48
CA ALA A 29 -2.54 -21.56 -12.94
C ALA A 29 -2.38 -20.11 -13.41
N ARG A 30 -3.47 -19.45 -13.85
CA ARG A 30 -3.47 -18.03 -14.25
C ARG A 30 -3.33 -17.07 -13.08
N THR A 31 -3.64 -17.49 -11.86
CA THR A 31 -3.61 -16.65 -10.66
C THR A 31 -2.33 -16.79 -9.84
N ALA A 32 -1.49 -17.79 -10.13
CA ALA A 32 -0.27 -18.06 -9.36
C ALA A 32 0.99 -17.36 -9.92
N GLY A 33 0.91 -16.74 -11.11
CA GLY A 33 2.01 -15.99 -11.70
C GLY A 33 1.97 -14.53 -11.24
N GLY A 34 2.75 -14.19 -10.21
CA GLY A 34 3.07 -12.79 -9.92
C GLY A 34 3.58 -12.12 -11.21
N SER A 35 2.82 -11.16 -11.73
CA SER A 35 3.15 -10.56 -13.02
C SER A 35 4.43 -9.72 -12.90
N PRO A 36 5.32 -9.70 -13.91
CA PRO A 36 6.55 -8.89 -13.90
C PRO A 36 6.31 -7.40 -13.59
N LEU A 37 5.11 -6.92 -13.92
CA LEU A 37 4.66 -5.55 -13.63
C LEU A 37 4.54 -5.27 -12.13
N VAL A 38 4.10 -6.25 -11.35
CA VAL A 38 3.99 -6.15 -9.88
C VAL A 38 5.38 -6.05 -9.26
N SER A 39 6.34 -6.82 -9.76
CA SER A 39 7.74 -6.72 -9.34
C SER A 39 8.35 -5.36 -9.68
N HIS A 40 8.07 -4.81 -10.85
CA HIS A 40 8.57 -3.47 -11.23
C HIS A 40 7.94 -2.36 -10.38
N ALA A 41 6.64 -2.46 -10.10
CA ALA A 41 5.93 -1.54 -9.22
C ALA A 41 6.45 -1.60 -7.77
N GLY A 42 6.75 -2.80 -7.25
CA GLY A 42 7.34 -2.98 -5.92
C GLY A 42 8.66 -2.23 -5.78
N VAL A 43 9.58 -2.36 -6.75
CA VAL A 43 10.87 -1.65 -6.74
C VAL A 43 10.69 -0.13 -6.77
N PHE A 44 9.71 0.38 -7.52
CA PHE A 44 9.38 1.81 -7.52
C PHE A 44 8.86 2.25 -6.14
N LEU A 45 7.91 1.52 -5.57
CA LEU A 45 7.29 1.87 -4.30
C LEU A 45 8.31 1.83 -3.15
N GLU A 46 9.26 0.89 -3.16
CA GLU A 46 10.40 0.88 -2.25
C GLU A 46 11.31 2.09 -2.43
N ARG A 47 11.67 2.44 -3.69
CA ARG A 47 12.56 3.56 -3.99
C ARG A 47 12.04 4.90 -3.46
N TYR A 48 10.73 5.10 -3.53
CA TYR A 48 10.08 6.34 -3.10
C TYR A 48 9.56 6.30 -1.66
N GLY A 49 9.84 5.21 -0.92
CA GLY A 49 9.51 5.11 0.51
C GLY A 49 8.05 4.81 0.81
N TYR A 50 7.31 4.24 -0.14
CA TYR A 50 5.96 3.72 0.09
C TYR A 50 5.96 2.32 0.73
N LEU A 51 7.03 1.55 0.49
CA LEU A 51 7.26 0.23 1.07
C LEU A 51 8.61 0.22 1.81
N HIS A 52 8.69 -0.52 2.92
CA HIS A 52 9.92 -0.68 3.69
C HIS A 52 10.74 -1.85 3.16
N GLN A 53 12.05 -1.66 2.98
CA GLN A 53 12.96 -2.68 2.41
C GLN A 53 13.16 -3.91 3.30
N ASP A 54 12.73 -3.84 4.56
CA ASP A 54 12.99 -4.84 5.61
C ASP A 54 12.36 -6.21 5.29
N ASN A 55 11.31 -6.22 4.48
CA ASN A 55 10.65 -7.44 4.00
C ASN A 55 10.61 -7.41 2.47
N HIS A 56 11.54 -8.11 1.81
CA HIS A 56 11.48 -8.33 0.35
C HIS A 56 10.21 -9.06 -0.12
N ILE A 57 9.39 -9.53 0.83
CA ILE A 57 8.07 -10.12 0.62
C ILE A 57 7.06 -9.14 1.21
N HIS A 58 6.48 -8.29 0.36
CA HIS A 58 5.38 -7.42 0.73
C HIS A 58 4.07 -8.19 0.72
N SER A 59 3.25 -8.02 1.76
CA SER A 59 1.89 -8.53 1.74
C SER A 59 1.04 -7.81 0.69
N ALA A 60 -0.02 -8.47 0.22
CA ALA A 60 -0.94 -7.85 -0.74
C ALA A 60 -1.56 -6.55 -0.17
N ASP A 61 -1.84 -6.53 1.13
CA ASP A 61 -2.41 -5.38 1.83
C ASP A 61 -1.42 -4.20 1.90
N GLU A 62 -0.14 -4.46 2.17
CA GLU A 62 0.91 -3.43 2.16
C GLU A 62 1.09 -2.85 0.76
N MET A 63 1.12 -3.71 -0.26
CA MET A 63 1.23 -3.28 -1.65
C MET A 63 0.03 -2.44 -2.08
N GLN A 64 -1.19 -2.88 -1.75
CA GLN A 64 -2.41 -2.13 -2.03
C GLN A 64 -2.42 -0.78 -1.30
N SER A 65 -2.00 -0.74 -0.03
CA SER A 65 -1.91 0.49 0.75
C SER A 65 -0.89 1.47 0.13
N ALA A 66 0.27 0.97 -0.28
CA ALA A 66 1.30 1.75 -0.97
C ALA A 66 0.80 2.32 -2.32
N ILE A 67 0.07 1.51 -3.10
CA ILE A 67 -0.56 1.95 -4.35
C ILE A 67 -1.60 3.04 -4.08
N CYS A 68 -2.45 2.88 -3.06
CA CYS A 68 -3.43 3.89 -2.66
C CYS A 68 -2.75 5.23 -2.33
N GLU A 69 -1.65 5.21 -1.56
CA GLU A 69 -0.91 6.43 -1.22
C GLU A 69 -0.30 7.11 -2.44
N PHE A 70 0.31 6.33 -3.34
CA PHE A 70 0.87 6.84 -4.59
C PHE A 70 -0.20 7.47 -5.48
N GLN A 71 -1.36 6.82 -5.63
CA GLN A 71 -2.48 7.33 -6.40
C GLN A 71 -3.00 8.65 -5.80
N TRP A 72 -3.12 8.73 -4.47
CA TRP A 72 -3.53 9.95 -3.78
C TRP A 72 -2.54 11.09 -3.98
N LEU A 73 -1.23 10.85 -3.83
CA LEU A 73 -0.19 11.86 -4.03
C LEU A 73 -0.11 12.32 -5.49
N SER A 74 -0.26 11.41 -6.44
CA SER A 74 -0.25 11.69 -7.87
C SER A 74 -1.59 12.22 -8.41
N GLN A 75 -2.59 12.45 -7.53
CA GLN A 75 -3.94 12.92 -7.90
C GLN A 75 -4.65 12.01 -8.91
N LEU A 76 -4.36 10.72 -8.86
CA LEU A 76 -5.08 9.68 -9.59
C LEU A 76 -6.31 9.21 -8.81
N PRO A 77 -7.28 8.57 -9.48
CA PRO A 77 -8.32 7.83 -8.80
C PRO A 77 -7.71 6.78 -7.84
N VAL A 78 -8.14 6.79 -6.58
CA VAL A 78 -7.66 5.85 -5.56
C VAL A 78 -8.43 4.54 -5.69
N THR A 79 -7.90 3.61 -6.48
CA THR A 79 -8.44 2.27 -6.68
C THR A 79 -7.76 1.24 -5.77
N GLY A 80 -6.49 1.48 -5.41
CA GLY A 80 -5.64 0.52 -4.69
C GLY A 80 -5.11 -0.61 -5.58
N GLU A 81 -5.44 -0.59 -6.87
CA GLU A 81 -5.02 -1.60 -7.84
C GLU A 81 -4.00 -1.00 -8.81
N LEU A 82 -3.16 -1.87 -9.38
CA LEU A 82 -2.12 -1.47 -10.33
C LEU A 82 -2.71 -1.24 -11.74
N ASP A 83 -3.43 -0.13 -11.89
CA ASP A 83 -4.10 0.24 -13.14
C ASP A 83 -3.10 0.70 -14.21
N SER A 84 -3.51 0.60 -15.49
CA SER A 84 -2.70 1.08 -16.63
C SER A 84 -2.32 2.57 -16.52
N VAL A 85 -3.22 3.39 -15.99
CA VAL A 85 -2.98 4.82 -15.73
C VAL A 85 -1.92 5.00 -14.65
N THR A 86 -2.02 4.23 -13.56
CA THR A 86 -1.04 4.22 -12.47
C THR A 86 0.34 3.79 -12.97
N LEU A 87 0.42 2.73 -13.77
CA LEU A 87 1.67 2.26 -14.37
C LEU A 87 2.30 3.31 -15.30
N LYS A 88 1.49 3.96 -16.15
CA LYS A 88 1.97 5.06 -17.00
C LYS A 88 2.55 6.21 -16.16
N GLN A 89 1.91 6.52 -15.04
CA GLN A 89 2.32 7.58 -14.12
C GLN A 89 3.58 7.21 -13.31
N MET A 90 3.81 5.92 -13.05
CA MET A 90 5.05 5.42 -12.43
C MET A 90 6.23 5.41 -13.42
N ALA A 91 5.96 5.28 -14.73
CA ALA A 91 6.97 5.30 -15.78
C ALA A 91 7.45 6.71 -16.17
N GLU A 92 6.75 7.77 -15.73
CA GLU A 92 7.14 9.14 -16.01
C GLU A 92 8.40 9.53 -15.20
N PRO A 93 9.37 10.26 -15.79
CA PRO A 93 10.55 10.72 -15.05
C PRO A 93 10.15 11.66 -13.90
N ARG A 94 10.74 11.45 -12.72
CA ARG A 94 10.49 12.22 -11.50
C ARG A 94 11.79 12.68 -10.85
N CYS A 95 11.66 13.58 -9.87
CA CYS A 95 12.76 13.84 -8.94
C CYS A 95 13.02 12.60 -8.06
N GLY A 96 14.26 12.38 -7.64
CA GLY A 96 14.62 11.24 -6.77
C GLY A 96 14.35 11.45 -5.28
N VAL A 97 13.48 12.40 -4.93
CA VAL A 97 13.13 12.71 -3.54
C VAL A 97 12.10 11.67 -3.04
N SER A 98 12.27 11.20 -1.81
CA SER A 98 11.32 10.26 -1.18
C SER A 98 9.97 10.91 -0.92
N ASP A 99 8.90 10.14 -1.13
CA ASP A 99 7.52 10.53 -0.85
C ASP A 99 7.10 10.19 0.59
N GLU A 100 7.98 9.56 1.37
CA GLU A 100 7.69 9.10 2.73
C GLU A 100 7.20 10.23 3.64
N GLY A 101 6.06 9.99 4.29
CA GLY A 101 5.44 10.95 5.20
C GLY A 101 4.82 12.18 4.53
N SER A 102 4.82 12.28 3.19
CA SER A 102 4.23 13.41 2.46
C SER A 102 2.76 13.64 2.82
N GLN A 103 1.99 12.55 2.94
CA GLN A 103 0.59 12.60 3.35
C GLN A 103 0.43 13.14 4.78
N HIS A 104 1.27 12.69 5.72
CA HIS A 104 1.25 13.18 7.10
C HIS A 104 1.64 14.66 7.19
N ILE A 105 2.69 15.07 6.47
CA ILE A 105 3.12 16.47 6.41
C ILE A 105 2.00 17.35 5.84
N TRP A 106 1.36 16.92 4.76
CA TRP A 106 0.22 17.65 4.18
C TRP A 106 -0.95 17.75 5.17
N LYS A 107 -1.38 16.61 5.76
CA LYS A 107 -2.45 16.56 6.78
C LYS A 107 -2.15 17.50 7.95
N TRP A 108 -0.91 17.47 8.46
CA TRP A 108 -0.49 18.32 9.58
C TRP A 108 -0.53 19.81 9.21
N ARG A 109 -0.03 20.16 8.02
CA ARG A 109 -0.04 21.55 7.53
C ARG A 109 -1.46 22.07 7.36
N VAL A 110 -2.35 21.27 6.76
CA VAL A 110 -3.76 21.65 6.58
C VAL A 110 -4.47 21.79 7.93
N ASN A 111 -4.27 20.84 8.84
CA ASN A 111 -4.82 20.91 10.20
C ASN A 111 -4.33 22.15 10.97
N ALA A 112 -3.05 22.51 10.83
CA ALA A 112 -2.50 23.70 11.48
C ALA A 112 -3.17 25.00 11.01
N ILE A 113 -3.60 25.06 9.74
CA ILE A 113 -4.34 26.19 9.16
C ILE A 113 -5.72 26.28 9.80
N PHE A 114 -6.49 25.19 9.78
CA PHE A 114 -7.87 25.19 10.31
C PHE A 114 -7.95 25.35 11.82
N THR A 115 -6.98 24.81 12.58
CA THR A 115 -6.94 24.94 14.04
C THR A 115 -6.37 26.27 14.53
N GLY A 116 -5.99 27.18 13.63
CA GLY A 116 -5.38 28.47 13.99
C GLY A 116 -3.95 28.38 14.56
N LYS A 117 -3.40 27.18 14.70
CA LYS A 117 -2.04 26.93 15.22
C LYS A 117 -0.96 27.55 14.32
N SER A 118 -1.18 27.63 13.01
CA SER A 118 -0.26 28.32 12.11
C SER A 118 -0.18 29.84 12.33
N ALA A 119 -1.26 30.49 12.81
CA ALA A 119 -1.22 31.90 13.18
C ALA A 119 -0.47 32.11 14.50
N ALA A 120 -0.64 31.20 15.47
CA ALA A 120 0.13 31.20 16.72
C ALA A 120 1.64 30.98 16.48
N LEU A 121 2.00 30.06 15.58
CA LEU A 121 3.40 29.85 15.15
C LEU A 121 3.98 31.10 14.48
N ARG A 122 3.22 31.74 13.58
CA ARG A 122 3.62 33.01 12.94
C ARG A 122 3.76 34.15 13.95
N ARG A 123 2.87 34.24 14.95
CA ARG A 123 2.94 35.26 16.02
C ARG A 123 4.18 35.06 16.90
N ARG A 124 4.50 33.81 17.29
CA ARG A 124 5.74 33.48 18.02
C ARG A 124 6.99 33.84 17.23
N LYS A 125 7.01 33.55 15.91
CA LYS A 125 8.14 33.89 15.05
C LYS A 125 8.36 35.41 14.91
N ARG A 126 7.28 36.21 14.96
CA ARG A 126 7.35 37.69 14.97
C ARG A 126 7.73 38.26 16.34
N ALA A 127 7.43 37.56 17.43
CA ALA A 127 7.81 37.95 18.78
C ALA A 127 9.25 37.57 19.16
N GLY A 128 9.99 36.87 18.29
CA GLY A 128 11.39 36.50 18.51
C GLY A 128 12.37 37.45 17.82
N THR A 129 12.63 38.60 18.42
CA THR A 129 13.93 39.28 18.31
C THR A 129 14.46 39.43 19.72
N GLN A 130 15.68 38.89 19.92
CA GLN A 130 16.48 38.82 21.16
C GLN A 130 15.95 37.87 22.24
N ASP A 131 16.53 36.68 22.29
CA ASP A 131 17.06 36.16 23.55
C ASP A 131 18.18 35.14 23.27
N VAL A 132 19.31 35.37 23.92
CA VAL A 132 20.50 34.52 23.92
C VAL A 132 20.14 33.22 24.63
N ALA A 133 20.32 32.07 23.95
CA ALA A 133 20.05 30.77 24.53
C ALA A 133 21.19 30.32 25.47
N PRO A 134 20.89 29.70 26.63
CA PRO A 134 21.76 28.70 27.21
C PRO A 134 21.29 27.29 26.81
N ASN A 135 22.28 26.42 26.61
CA ASN A 135 22.16 25.03 26.21
C ASN A 135 21.39 24.19 27.23
N SER A 136 20.49 23.30 26.78
CA SER A 136 20.28 22.00 27.43
C SER A 136 19.43 21.01 26.61
N ALA A 137 19.94 19.78 26.57
CA ALA A 137 19.23 18.50 26.52
C ALA A 137 18.34 18.18 25.31
N PHE A 138 18.94 17.45 24.35
CA PHE A 138 18.23 16.61 23.39
C PHE A 138 17.98 15.24 24.06
N GLU A 139 16.78 15.03 24.61
CA GLU A 139 16.39 13.72 25.14
C GLU A 139 15.21 13.17 24.33
N GLY A 140 15.42 11.98 23.77
CA GLY A 140 14.59 11.39 22.73
C GLY A 140 13.21 10.96 23.21
N ALA A 141 12.21 11.22 22.36
CA ALA A 141 10.89 10.61 22.46
C ALA A 141 10.64 9.76 21.21
N GLY A 142 10.54 8.44 21.43
CA GLY A 142 10.22 7.44 20.41
C GLY A 142 8.93 7.80 19.65
N ARG A 143 9.03 7.81 18.33
CA ARG A 143 7.89 8.04 17.43
C ARG A 143 7.10 6.75 17.31
N HIS A 144 6.04 6.65 18.10
CA HIS A 144 5.00 5.65 17.90
C HIS A 144 4.31 5.95 16.56
N LEU A 145 4.54 5.08 15.57
CA LEU A 145 3.90 5.16 14.25
C LEU A 145 2.39 4.88 14.43
N PRO A 146 1.48 5.72 13.90
CA PRO A 146 0.06 5.39 13.88
C PRO A 146 -0.20 4.25 12.88
N PRO A 147 -1.18 3.37 13.14
CA PRO A 147 -1.49 2.25 12.24
C PRO A 147 -2.04 2.75 10.90
N SER A 148 -1.62 2.04 9.85
CA SER A 148 -2.02 2.19 8.45
C SER A 148 -3.52 2.49 8.31
N THR A 149 -3.85 3.66 7.77
CA THR A 149 -5.23 4.00 7.40
C THR A 149 -5.63 3.19 6.19
N ARG A 150 -6.47 2.18 6.40
CA ARG A 150 -7.16 1.42 5.33
C ARG A 150 -7.67 2.37 4.26
N CYS A 151 -7.49 1.99 2.99
CA CYS A 151 -8.04 2.71 1.85
C CYS A 151 -9.54 2.94 2.08
N CYS A 152 -9.93 4.20 2.28
CA CYS A 152 -11.31 4.57 2.55
C CYS A 152 -12.05 4.58 1.21
N GLY A 153 -12.61 3.42 0.83
CA GLY A 153 -13.47 3.28 -0.34
C GLY A 153 -14.70 4.17 -0.17
N THR A 154 -14.78 5.23 -0.97
CA THR A 154 -16.02 6.02 -1.10
C THR A 154 -16.95 5.27 -2.05
N THR A 155 -17.82 4.42 -1.51
CA THR A 155 -18.99 3.96 -2.26
C THR A 155 -19.88 5.17 -2.51
N ARG A 156 -19.79 5.73 -3.71
CA ARG A 156 -20.79 6.66 -4.24
C ARG A 156 -22.04 5.84 -4.58
N GLN A 157 -22.99 5.76 -3.66
CA GLN A 157 -24.35 5.36 -4.01
C GLN A 157 -24.95 6.48 -4.88
N ILE A 158 -25.43 6.10 -6.05
CA ILE A 158 -26.47 6.82 -6.80
C ILE A 158 -27.76 6.04 -6.57
#